data_AF-A0A8X6SBX0-F1
#
_entry.id   AF-A0A8X6SBX0-F1
#
_cell.length_a   1.000
_cell.length_b   1.000
_cell.length_c   1.000
_cell.angle_alpha   90.00
_cell.angle_beta   90.00
_cell.angle_gamma   90.00
#
_symmetry.space_group_name_H-M   'P 1'
#
loop_
_entity.id
_entity.type
_entity.pdbx_description
1 polymer ?
#
loop_
_entity_poly.entity_id
_entity_poly.type
_entity_poly.pdbx_seq_one_letter_code
_entity_poly.pdbx_strand_id
1 'polypeptide(L)'
;MTSEATAHSIGANVLFLGGVIYASLQTGLSYKMSPYYNGTKICHIRLTITILSAISLIALLVLMPIAMYQWSTSSHGYWTGRKMPYDKGFDLMVASSVAEWTMAIMFLAYYFTFIREFQKVCVHLRVQLLVQHFDEEPPESNVSVATERTPIVM
;
A
#
# COMPACT_ATOMS: atom_id res chain seq x y z
N MET A 1 -16.74 -8.20 22.26
CA MET A 1 -16.35 -8.28 20.84
C MET A 1 -15.67 -9.61 20.62
N THR A 2 -16.08 -10.38 19.63
CA THR A 2 -15.37 -11.61 19.23
C THR A 2 -13.97 -11.24 18.74
N SER A 3 -12.98 -12.11 18.95
CA SER A 3 -11.58 -11.89 18.55
C SER A 3 -11.44 -11.53 17.06
N GLU A 4 -12.34 -12.05 16.22
CA GLU A 4 -12.39 -11.80 14.78
C GLU A 4 -12.62 -10.32 14.42
N ALA A 5 -13.59 -9.66 15.05
CA ALA A 5 -13.91 -8.27 14.74
C ALA A 5 -12.74 -7.33 15.09
N THR A 6 -12.10 -7.57 16.23
CA THR A 6 -10.92 -6.81 16.65
C THR A 6 -9.75 -7.03 15.70
N ALA A 7 -9.45 -8.29 15.34
CA ALA A 7 -8.38 -8.61 14.41
C ALA A 7 -8.61 -7.98 13.03
N HIS A 8 -9.85 -8.04 12.52
CA HIS A 8 -10.24 -7.39 11.27
C HIS A 8 -10.03 -5.87 11.33
N SER A 9 -10.50 -5.20 12.38
CA SER A 9 -10.32 -3.75 12.52
C SER A 9 -8.84 -3.35 12.57
N ILE A 10 -8.00 -4.10 13.29
CA ILE A 10 -6.55 -3.84 13.32
C ILE A 10 -5.96 -4.02 11.91
N GLY A 11 -6.25 -5.15 11.26
CA GLY A 11 -5.76 -5.44 9.92
C GLY A 11 -6.17 -4.39 8.88
N ALA A 12 -7.44 -3.97 8.89
CA ALA A 12 -7.96 -2.94 8.00
C ALA A 12 -7.27 -1.59 8.22
N ASN A 13 -7.11 -1.15 9.47
CA ASN A 13 -6.43 0.12 9.76
C ASN A 13 -4.96 0.10 9.33
N VAL A 14 -4.24 -1.00 9.59
CA VAL A 14 -2.85 -1.17 9.16
C VAL A 14 -2.75 -1.16 7.63
N LEU A 15 -3.63 -1.90 6.94
CA LEU A 15 -3.67 -1.97 5.48
C LEU A 15 -3.96 -0.60 4.86
N PHE A 16 -4.97 0.12 5.37
CA PHE A 16 -5.41 1.37 4.76
C PHE A 16 -4.49 2.54 5.07
N LEU A 17 -4.10 2.73 6.32
CA LEU A 17 -3.15 3.78 6.69
C LEU A 17 -1.77 3.51 6.09
N GLY A 18 -1.27 2.28 6.24
CA GLY A 18 0.00 1.84 5.68
C GLY A 18 0.00 1.92 4.15
N GLY A 19 -1.11 1.54 3.50
CA GLY A 19 -1.28 1.62 2.06
C GLY A 19 -1.23 3.05 1.52
N VAL A 20 -1.88 4.02 2.18
CA VAL A 20 -1.80 5.44 1.78
C VAL A 20 -0.39 6.00 1.96
N ILE A 21 0.29 5.66 3.07
CA ILE A 21 1.69 6.05 3.29
C ILE A 21 2.58 5.46 2.20
N TYR A 22 2.44 4.16 1.92
CA TYR A 22 3.18 3.47 0.87
C TYR A 22 2.96 4.12 -0.50
N ALA A 23 1.70 4.33 -0.90
CA ALA A 23 1.35 4.94 -2.18
C ALA A 23 1.88 6.38 -2.29
N SER A 24 1.89 7.14 -1.20
CA SER A 24 2.47 8.49 -1.16
C SER A 24 3.98 8.47 -1.38
N LEU A 25 4.70 7.60 -0.66
CA LEU A 25 6.15 7.44 -0.81
C LEU A 25 6.52 6.95 -2.21
N GLN A 26 5.83 5.93 -2.73
CA GLN A 26 6.07 5.38 -4.07
C GLN A 26 5.74 6.37 -5.19
N THR A 27 4.71 7.20 -5.02
CA THR A 27 4.41 8.28 -5.95
C THR A 27 5.52 9.34 -5.92
N GLY A 28 6.01 9.71 -4.73
CA GLY A 28 7.14 10.64 -4.59
C GLY A 28 8.41 10.12 -5.26
N LEU A 29 8.74 8.84 -5.06
CA LEU A 29 9.84 8.17 -5.75
C LEU A 29 9.63 8.16 -7.27
N SER A 30 8.40 7.92 -7.72
CA SER A 30 8.07 7.92 -9.16
C SER A 30 8.39 9.26 -9.82
N TYR A 31 8.08 10.38 -9.15
CA TYR A 31 8.45 11.72 -9.65
C TYR A 31 9.95 11.97 -9.63
N LYS A 32 10.68 11.49 -8.61
CA LYS A 32 12.15 11.61 -8.56
C LYS A 32 12.85 10.80 -9.65
N MET A 33 12.22 9.72 -10.11
CA MET A 33 12.72 8.87 -11.19
C MET A 33 12.29 9.36 -12.60
N SER A 34 11.41 10.36 -12.68
CA SER A 34 10.98 10.98 -13.95
C SER A 34 11.98 12.05 -14.39
N PRO A 35 12.27 12.19 -15.70
CA PRO A 35 11.70 11.46 -16.83
C PRO A 35 12.49 10.20 -17.25
N TYR A 36 13.63 9.91 -16.61
CA TYR A 36 14.59 8.92 -17.08
C TYR A 36 14.08 7.47 -16.99
N TYR A 37 13.42 7.11 -15.89
CA TYR A 37 12.91 5.76 -15.67
C TYR A 37 11.38 5.71 -15.74
N ASN A 38 10.71 6.72 -15.18
CA ASN A 38 9.26 6.81 -15.15
C ASN A 38 8.75 7.93 -16.04
N GLY A 39 7.73 7.63 -16.85
CA GLY A 39 7.04 8.65 -17.63
C GLY A 39 6.24 9.60 -16.74
N THR A 40 6.23 10.89 -17.07
CA THR A 40 5.49 11.90 -16.30
C THR A 40 3.98 11.59 -16.22
N LYS A 41 3.41 10.97 -17.27
CA LYS A 41 2.01 10.49 -17.29
C LYS A 41 1.71 9.47 -16.19
N ILE A 42 2.58 8.48 -15.98
CA ILE A 42 2.36 7.46 -14.95
C ILE A 42 2.48 8.07 -13.54
N CYS A 43 3.35 9.07 -13.37
CA CYS A 43 3.48 9.80 -12.11
C CYS A 43 2.19 10.54 -11.74
N HIS A 44 1.55 11.22 -12.71
CA HIS A 44 0.26 11.87 -12.48
C HIS A 44 -0.87 10.88 -12.19
N ILE A 45 -0.93 9.73 -12.87
CA ILE A 45 -1.91 8.68 -12.59
C ILE A 45 -1.76 8.18 -11.14
N ARG A 46 -0.52 7.87 -10.72
CA ARG A 46 -0.22 7.44 -9.35
C ARG A 46 -0.60 8.50 -8.32
N LEU A 47 -0.34 9.77 -8.61
CA LEU A 47 -0.74 10.88 -7.75
C LEU A 47 -2.26 10.97 -7.61
N THR A 48 -3.01 10.89 -8.71
CA THR A 48 -4.48 10.93 -8.67
C THR A 48 -5.03 9.78 -7.83
N ILE A 49 -4.56 8.55 -8.04
CA ILE A 49 -4.99 7.38 -7.26
C ILE A 49 -4.64 7.55 -5.77
N THR A 50 -3.46 8.09 -5.46
CA THR A 50 -3.02 8.35 -4.08
C THR A 50 -3.92 9.38 -3.40
N ILE A 51 -4.26 10.48 -4.09
CA ILE A 51 -5.17 11.51 -3.56
C ILE A 51 -6.57 10.95 -3.31
N LEU A 52 -7.12 10.18 -4.27
CA LEU A 52 -8.44 9.56 -4.11
C LEU A 52 -8.45 8.56 -2.94
N SER A 53 -7.37 7.81 -2.75
CA SER A 53 -7.21 6.89 -1.62
C SER A 53 -7.14 7.65 -0.29
N ALA A 54 -6.42 8.77 -0.23
CA ALA A 54 -6.33 9.61 0.96
C ALA A 54 -7.68 10.24 1.33
N ILE A 55 -8.43 10.74 0.35
CA ILE A 55 -9.80 11.26 0.57
C ILE A 55 -10.70 10.15 1.11
N SER A 56 -10.64 8.95 0.52
CA SER A 56 -11.43 7.80 0.96
C SER A 56 -11.07 7.35 2.39
N LEU A 57 -9.78 7.37 2.75
CA LEU A 57 -9.31 7.10 4.10
C LEU A 57 -9.85 8.12 5.10
N ILE A 58 -9.78 9.42 4.79
CA ILE A 58 -10.32 10.48 5.65
C ILE A 58 -11.83 10.30 5.83
N ALA A 59 -12.56 10.01 4.74
CA ALA A 59 -13.99 9.73 4.80
C ALA A 59 -14.28 8.53 5.72
N LEU A 60 -13.55 7.42 5.60
CA LEU A 60 -13.71 6.24 6.46
C LEU A 60 -13.45 6.58 7.94
N LEU A 61 -12.36 7.29 8.23
CA LEU A 61 -11.96 7.67 9.59
C LEU A 61 -12.93 8.65 10.26
N VAL A 62 -13.70 9.41 9.49
CA VAL A 62 -14.71 10.35 10.01
C VAL A 62 -16.09 9.71 10.08
N LEU A 63 -16.56 9.10 8.99
CA LEU A 63 -17.92 8.60 8.86
C LEU A 63 -18.18 7.42 9.79
N MET A 64 -17.26 6.45 9.88
CA MET A 64 -17.49 5.22 10.64
C MET A 64 -17.60 5.47 12.16
N PRO A 65 -16.74 6.28 12.81
CA PRO A 65 -16.93 6.60 14.23
C PRO A 65 -18.24 7.35 14.52
N ILE A 66 -18.63 8.30 13.66
CA ILE A 66 -19.89 9.03 13.81
C ILE A 66 -21.07 8.07 13.65
N ALA A 67 -21.03 7.20 12.64
CA ALA A 67 -22.06 6.20 12.40
C ALA A 67 -22.24 5.26 13.60
N MET A 68 -21.12 4.75 14.14
CA MET A 68 -21.13 3.85 15.30
C MET A 68 -21.58 4.56 16.58
N TYR A 69 -21.24 5.83 16.76
CA TYR A 69 -21.75 6.64 17.87
C TYR A 69 -23.27 6.86 17.79
N GLN A 70 -23.78 7.23 16.61
CA GLN A 70 -25.21 7.39 16.39
C GLN A 70 -25.99 6.08 16.60
N TRP A 71 -25.40 4.98 16.16
CA TRP A 71 -25.98 3.65 16.32
C TRP A 71 -26.01 3.19 17.79
N SER A 72 -24.90 3.32 18.52
CA SER A 72 -24.77 2.82 19.89
C SER A 72 -25.59 3.62 20.91
N THR A 73 -25.87 4.88 20.61
CA THR A 73 -26.69 5.77 21.45
C THR A 73 -28.19 5.65 21.17
N SER A 74 -28.58 4.92 20.12
CA SER A 74 -29.98 4.71 19.76
C SER A 74 -30.53 3.44 20.40
N SER A 75 -31.78 3.49 20.87
CA SER A 75 -32.48 2.30 21.37
C SER A 75 -32.97 1.47 20.19
N HIS A 76 -32.61 0.19 20.17
CA HIS A 76 -33.02 -0.76 19.14
C HIS A 76 -34.00 -1.76 19.74
N GLY A 77 -35.26 -1.75 19.28
CA GLY A 77 -36.32 -2.63 19.76
C GLY A 77 -36.29 -4.05 19.17
N TYR A 78 -35.20 -4.40 18.47
CA TYR A 78 -35.03 -5.67 17.77
C TYR A 78 -33.58 -6.15 17.95
N TRP A 79 -33.28 -7.37 17.49
CA TRP A 79 -31.93 -7.93 17.56
C TRP A 79 -30.90 -7.08 16.80
N THR A 80 -29.98 -6.46 17.54
CA THR A 80 -29.00 -5.48 17.05
C THR A 80 -27.92 -6.03 16.12
N GLY A 81 -27.84 -7.35 15.95
CA GLY A 81 -26.91 -7.93 14.98
C GLY A 81 -27.34 -7.74 13.52
N ARG A 82 -28.58 -7.29 13.26
CA ARG A 82 -29.05 -6.91 11.92
C ARG A 82 -29.19 -5.40 11.86
N LYS A 83 -28.26 -4.74 11.17
CA LYS A 83 -28.35 -3.31 10.88
C LYS A 83 -29.43 -3.07 9.81
N MET A 84 -30.42 -2.22 10.09
CA MET A 84 -31.56 -1.92 9.22
C MET A 84 -31.46 -0.51 8.62
N PRO A 85 -32.03 -0.28 7.42
CA PRO A 85 -31.99 1.03 6.77
C PRO A 85 -32.59 2.20 7.55
N TYR A 86 -33.51 1.93 8.48
CA TYR A 86 -34.20 2.95 9.26
C TYR A 86 -33.45 3.33 10.55
N ASP A 87 -32.34 2.66 10.85
CA ASP A 87 -31.59 2.92 12.05
C ASP A 87 -30.73 4.18 11.93
N LYS A 88 -30.60 4.86 13.06
CA LYS A 88 -29.76 6.05 13.14
C LYS A 88 -28.30 5.69 12.83
N GLY A 89 -27.70 6.44 11.91
CA GLY A 89 -26.33 6.23 11.48
C GLY A 89 -26.16 5.18 10.38
N PHE A 90 -27.22 4.47 9.95
CA PHE A 90 -27.12 3.47 8.89
C PHE A 90 -26.58 4.07 7.58
N ASP A 91 -27.09 5.22 7.16
CA ASP A 91 -26.62 5.90 5.95
C ASP A 91 -25.12 6.25 6.01
N LEU A 92 -24.63 6.64 7.18
CA LEU A 92 -23.22 6.92 7.41
C LEU A 92 -22.38 5.64 7.38
N MET A 93 -22.92 4.51 7.85
CA MET A 93 -22.26 3.20 7.71
C MET A 93 -22.15 2.83 6.23
N VAL A 94 -23.22 2.97 5.45
CA VAL A 94 -23.20 2.71 4.00
C VAL A 94 -22.18 3.61 3.31
N ALA A 95 -22.19 4.92 3.61
CA ALA A 95 -21.23 5.86 3.06
C ALA A 95 -19.78 5.49 3.43
N SER A 96 -19.52 5.08 4.67
CA SER A 96 -18.20 4.61 5.08
C SER A 96 -17.78 3.32 4.36
N SER A 97 -18.70 2.39 4.14
CA SER A 97 -18.43 1.18 3.36
C SER A 97 -18.11 1.52 1.91
N VAL A 98 -18.84 2.44 1.29
CA VAL A 98 -18.52 2.91 -0.07
C VAL A 98 -17.11 3.51 -0.13
N ALA A 99 -16.72 4.32 0.87
CA ALA A 99 -15.36 4.87 0.96
C ALA A 99 -14.30 3.76 1.11
N GLU A 100 -14.56 2.76 1.96
CA GLU A 100 -13.69 1.59 2.16
C GLU A 100 -13.46 0.81 0.85
N TRP A 101 -14.53 0.45 0.15
CA TRP A 101 -14.45 -0.29 -1.11
C TRP A 101 -13.81 0.54 -2.23
N THR A 102 -14.08 1.84 -2.26
CA THR A 102 -13.42 2.77 -3.20
C THR A 102 -11.91 2.75 -2.98
N MET A 103 -11.46 2.86 -1.73
CA MET A 103 -10.04 2.81 -1.38
C MET A 103 -9.41 1.46 -1.76
N ALA A 104 -10.09 0.34 -1.50
CA ALA A 104 -9.60 -0.98 -1.89
C ALA A 104 -9.38 -1.10 -3.41
N ILE A 105 -10.33 -0.60 -4.21
CA ILE A 105 -10.23 -0.58 -5.67
C ILE A 105 -9.08 0.34 -6.12
N MET A 106 -8.93 1.51 -5.49
CA MET A 106 -7.83 2.43 -5.79
C MET A 106 -6.47 1.80 -5.51
N PHE A 107 -6.31 1.06 -4.41
CA PHE A 107 -5.06 0.34 -4.14
C PHE A 107 -4.78 -0.74 -5.16
N LEU A 108 -5.79 -1.52 -5.56
CA LEU A 108 -5.60 -2.52 -6.61
C LEU A 108 -5.17 -1.87 -7.94
N ALA A 109 -5.83 -0.77 -8.33
CA ALA A 109 -5.46 0.02 -9.50
C ALA A 109 -4.03 0.59 -9.37
N TYR A 110 -3.64 1.05 -8.18
CA TYR A 110 -2.29 1.54 -7.90
C TYR A 110 -1.24 0.45 -8.17
N TYR A 111 -1.45 -0.77 -7.68
CA TYR A 111 -0.53 -1.88 -7.92
C TYR A 111 -0.43 -2.26 -9.41
N PHE A 112 -1.53 -2.19 -10.16
CA PHE A 112 -1.51 -2.43 -11.60
C PHE A 112 -0.67 -1.42 -12.38
N THR A 113 -0.43 -0.22 -11.85
CA THR A 113 0.48 0.75 -12.49
C THR A 113 1.91 0.22 -12.63
N PHE A 114 2.35 -0.70 -11.75
CA PHE A 114 3.72 -1.21 -11.74
C PHE A 114 3.93 -2.42 -12.67
N ILE A 115 2.88 -3.07 -13.18
CA ILE A 115 3.01 -4.27 -14.04
C ILE A 115 3.96 -4.00 -15.21
N ARG A 116 3.80 -2.85 -15.87
CA ARG A 116 4.61 -2.48 -17.04
C ARG A 116 6.06 -2.15 -16.71
N GLU A 117 6.34 -1.69 -15.48
CA GLU A 117 7.69 -1.38 -15.03
C GLU A 117 8.42 -2.67 -14.65
N PHE A 118 7.77 -3.56 -13.90
CA PHE A 118 8.37 -4.85 -13.52
C PHE A 118 8.65 -5.75 -14.74
N GLN A 119 7.88 -5.63 -15.81
CA GLN A 119 8.15 -6.31 -17.08
C GLN A 119 9.44 -5.85 -17.79
N LYS A 120 10.02 -4.70 -17.40
CA LYS A 120 11.20 -4.10 -18.06
C LYS A 120 12.48 -4.24 -17.24
N VAL A 121 12.41 -4.79 -16.04
CA VAL A 121 13.57 -4.98 -15.18
C VAL A 121 14.17 -6.36 -15.46
N CYS A 122 15.41 -6.38 -15.95
CA CYS A 122 16.22 -7.58 -16.04
C CYS A 122 17.37 -7.45 -15.04
N VAL A 123 17.46 -8.38 -14.08
CA VAL A 123 18.58 -8.44 -13.13
C VAL A 123 19.61 -9.41 -13.68
N HIS A 124 20.74 -8.90 -14.15
CA HIS A 124 21.89 -9.72 -14.52
C HIS A 124 22.87 -9.78 -13.34
N LEU A 125 23.02 -10.97 -12.74
CA LEU A 125 23.87 -11.15 -11.56
C LEU A 125 25.12 -11.92 -11.95
N ARG A 126 26.27 -11.24 -11.96
CA ARG A 126 27.57 -11.86 -12.20
C ARG A 126 28.17 -12.26 -10.85
N VAL A 127 28.00 -13.52 -10.47
CA VAL A 127 28.64 -14.07 -9.28
C VAL A 127 30.11 -14.34 -9.60
N GLN A 128 31.02 -13.76 -8.83
CA GLN A 128 32.42 -14.14 -8.82
C GLN A 128 32.72 -14.86 -7.50
N LEU A 129 33.28 -16.06 -7.59
CA LEU A 129 33.80 -16.76 -6.42
C LEU A 129 35.12 -16.09 -6.03
N LEU A 130 35.21 -15.60 -4.80
CA LEU A 130 36.45 -15.01 -4.29
C LEU A 130 37.51 -16.07 -3.97
N VAL A 131 37.06 -17.29 -3.64
CA VAL A 131 37.87 -18.46 -3.30
C VAL A 131 37.24 -19.73 -3.88
N GLN A 132 38.06 -20.74 -4.19
CA GLN A 132 37.55 -22.04 -4.64
C GLN A 132 37.28 -22.98 -3.47
N HIS A 133 38.03 -22.85 -2.37
CA HIS A 133 37.82 -23.61 -1.14
C HIS A 133 37.54 -22.67 0.04
N PHE A 134 36.64 -23.06 0.95
CA PHE A 134 36.25 -22.20 2.08
C PHE A 134 37.34 -21.99 3.13
N ASP A 135 38.40 -22.80 3.09
CA ASP A 135 39.57 -22.68 3.98
C ASP A 135 40.64 -21.73 3.42
N GLU A 136 40.46 -21.25 2.17
CA GLU A 136 41.36 -20.29 1.55
C GLU A 136 40.97 -18.87 1.97
N GLU A 137 41.98 -18.05 2.24
CA GLU A 137 41.75 -16.61 2.34
C GLU A 137 41.61 -16.01 0.93
N PRO A 138 40.65 -15.10 0.71
CA PRO A 138 40.46 -14.48 -0.59
C PRO A 138 41.70 -13.63 -0.96
N PRO A 139 42.29 -13.83 -2.16
CA PRO A 139 43.38 -13.00 -2.63
C PRO A 139 42.96 -11.52 -2.66
N GLU A 140 43.82 -10.59 -2.21
CA GLU A 140 43.51 -9.14 -2.20
C GLU A 140 43.08 -8.60 -3.58
N SER A 141 43.58 -9.20 -4.66
CA SER A 141 43.18 -8.90 -6.04
C SER A 141 41.71 -9.21 -6.31
N ASN A 142 41.17 -10.32 -5.78
CA ASN A 142 39.75 -10.67 -5.95
C ASN A 142 38.85 -9.78 -5.10
N VAL A 143 39.30 -9.41 -3.90
CA VAL A 143 38.57 -8.50 -2.99
C VAL A 143 38.48 -7.08 -3.58
N SER A 144 39.58 -6.56 -4.14
CA SER A 144 39.59 -5.23 -4.77
C SER A 144 38.68 -5.11 -6.01
N VAL A 145 38.48 -6.21 -6.75
CA VAL A 145 37.57 -6.27 -7.91
C VAL A 145 36.10 -6.39 -7.47
N ALA A 146 35.83 -7.10 -6.38
CA ALA A 146 34.49 -7.31 -5.83
C ALA A 146 34.07 -6.20 -4.84
N THR A 147 34.27 -4.93 -5.20
CA THR A 147 33.83 -3.79 -4.37
C THR A 147 32.43 -3.32 -4.80
N GLU A 148 31.62 -2.79 -3.88
CA GLU A 148 30.30 -2.19 -4.17
C GLU A 148 30.33 -1.02 -5.17
N ARG A 149 31.54 -0.52 -5.48
CA ARG A 149 31.82 0.61 -6.39
C ARG A 149 32.24 0.16 -7.77
N THR A 150 32.43 -1.14 -8.01
CA THR A 150 32.87 -1.61 -9.33
C THR A 150 31.75 -1.36 -10.34
N PRO A 151 31.97 -0.52 -11.37
CA PRO A 151 30.93 -0.22 -12.34
C PRO A 151 30.54 -1.50 -13.08
N ILE A 152 29.23 -1.68 -13.25
CA ILE A 152 28.70 -2.76 -14.09
C ILE A 152 29.16 -2.45 -15.51
N VAL A 153 30.11 -3.22 -16.01
CA VAL A 153 30.53 -3.16 -17.41
C VAL A 153 29.33 -3.68 -18.21
N MET A 154 28.66 -2.78 -18.94
CA MET A 154 27.58 -3.11 -19.87
C MET A 154 28.11 -3.85 -21.09
#